data_AF-A0A1Q3GFX7-F1
#
_entry.id   AF-A0A1Q3GFX7-F1
#
_cell.length_a   1.000
_cell.length_b   1.000
_cell.length_c   1.000
_cell.angle_alpha   90.00
_cell.angle_beta   90.00
_cell.angle_gamma   90.00
#
_symmetry.space_group_name_H-M   'P 1'
#
loop_
_entity.id
_entity.type
_entity.pdbx_description
1 polymer ?
#
loop_
_entity_poly.entity_id
_entity_poly.type
_entity_poly.pdbx_seq_one_letter_code
_entity_poly.pdbx_strand_id
1 'polypeptide(L)'
;MKKTDFKIFQTFHSKGDAEAFVAFFEENSIRYRFDRNYDVIRTNPEHEGSILIKPGESLQNELALTVHTDDFDKAHDLLQQDVEKITEIPDEHYILQFDNNELQDIIQHPDEWNKHDVHFAKLLLKQREA
;
A
#
# COMPACT_ATOMS: atom_id res chain seq x y z
N MET A 1 -16.31 -25.25 -6.50
CA MET A 1 -15.51 -24.84 -5.32
C MET A 1 -14.53 -23.78 -5.82
N LYS A 2 -14.84 -22.48 -5.63
CA LYS A 2 -14.03 -21.39 -6.22
C LYS A 2 -12.78 -21.16 -5.36
N LYS A 3 -11.61 -21.27 -6.01
CA LYS A 3 -10.28 -21.09 -5.43
C LYS A 3 -10.04 -19.59 -5.17
N THR A 4 -9.80 -19.22 -3.92
CA THR A 4 -8.93 -18.10 -3.50
C THR A 4 -9.01 -16.83 -4.35
N ASP A 5 -10.12 -16.09 -4.26
CA ASP A 5 -10.42 -14.86 -5.03
C ASP A 5 -9.84 -13.59 -4.37
N PHE A 6 -8.64 -13.63 -3.78
CA PHE A 6 -8.00 -12.44 -3.21
C PHE A 6 -6.82 -11.99 -4.08
N LYS A 7 -6.76 -10.69 -4.38
CA LYS A 7 -5.66 -10.06 -5.13
C LYS A 7 -4.92 -9.08 -4.23
N ILE A 8 -3.60 -8.98 -4.43
CA ILE A 8 -2.79 -7.94 -3.80
C ILE A 8 -3.29 -6.59 -4.30
N PHE A 9 -3.68 -5.74 -3.35
CA PHE A 9 -4.13 -4.39 -3.59
C PHE A 9 -2.99 -3.40 -3.34
N GLN A 10 -2.25 -3.59 -2.24
CA GLN A 10 -1.10 -2.76 -1.89
C GLN A 10 -0.15 -3.51 -0.94
N THR A 11 1.15 -3.20 -1.00
CA THR A 11 2.15 -3.67 -0.05
C THR A 11 2.63 -2.53 0.84
N PHE A 12 2.94 -2.84 2.09
CA PHE A 12 3.36 -1.86 3.09
C PHE A 12 4.68 -2.28 3.72
N HIS A 13 5.59 -1.33 3.92
CA HIS A 13 6.87 -1.58 4.60
C HIS A 13 6.73 -1.71 6.11
N SER A 14 5.65 -1.17 6.69
CA SER A 14 5.37 -1.23 8.12
C SER A 14 3.88 -1.37 8.40
N LYS A 15 3.55 -1.88 9.60
CA LYS A 15 2.17 -1.99 10.07
C LYS A 15 1.50 -0.62 10.20
N GLY A 16 2.26 0.42 10.57
CA GLY A 16 1.75 1.78 10.72
C GLY A 16 1.16 2.34 9.43
N ASP A 17 1.84 2.15 8.29
CA ASP A 17 1.31 2.55 6.98
C ASP A 17 0.01 1.83 6.63
N ALA A 18 -0.12 0.57 7.07
CA ALA A 18 -1.31 -0.23 6.84
C ALA A 18 -2.48 0.13 7.74
N GLU A 19 -2.27 0.79 8.90
CA GLU A 19 -3.35 1.12 9.85
C GLU A 19 -4.40 2.06 9.24
N ALA A 20 -3.98 3.04 8.45
CA ALA A 20 -4.90 3.93 7.73
C ALA A 20 -5.80 3.15 6.76
N PHE A 21 -5.25 2.14 6.09
CA PHE A 21 -6.01 1.27 5.21
C PHE A 21 -6.88 0.30 5.99
N VAL A 22 -6.46 -0.21 7.14
CA VAL A 22 -7.32 -1.06 7.99
C VAL A 22 -8.60 -0.31 8.36
N ALA A 23 -8.45 0.90 8.91
CA ALA A 23 -9.58 1.72 9.32
C ALA A 23 -10.51 2.00 8.14
N PHE A 24 -9.96 2.37 6.99
CA PHE A 24 -10.71 2.64 5.76
C PHE A 24 -11.50 1.41 5.28
N PHE A 25 -10.86 0.25 5.22
CA PHE A 25 -11.49 -0.98 4.73
C PHE A 25 -12.55 -1.51 5.70
N GLU A 26 -12.33 -1.39 7.01
CA GLU A 26 -13.33 -1.73 8.04
C GLU A 26 -14.54 -0.80 7.96
N GLU A 27 -14.33 0.51 7.84
CA GLU A 27 -15.43 1.50 7.72
C GLU A 27 -16.27 1.26 6.47
N ASN A 28 -15.64 0.91 5.35
CA ASN A 28 -16.30 0.67 4.08
C ASN A 28 -16.82 -0.77 3.90
N SER A 29 -16.70 -1.62 4.93
CA SER A 29 -17.11 -3.03 4.91
C SER A 29 -16.52 -3.81 3.73
N ILE A 30 -15.26 -3.51 3.38
CA ILE A 30 -14.55 -4.16 2.28
C ILE A 30 -13.91 -5.44 2.82
N ARG A 31 -14.02 -6.56 2.08
CA ARG A 31 -13.38 -7.82 2.47
C ARG A 31 -11.89 -7.77 2.15
N TYR A 32 -11.07 -7.59 3.19
CA TYR A 32 -9.61 -7.59 3.08
C TYR A 32 -8.95 -8.68 3.92
N ARG A 33 -7.67 -8.94 3.63
CA ARG A 33 -6.78 -9.79 4.40
C ARG A 33 -5.36 -9.25 4.32
N PHE A 34 -4.66 -9.23 5.46
CA PHE A 34 -3.22 -9.03 5.47
C PHE A 34 -2.51 -10.37 5.32
N ASP A 35 -1.63 -10.44 4.34
CA ASP A 35 -0.70 -11.53 4.15
C ASP A 35 0.73 -11.00 4.31
N ARG A 36 1.63 -11.81 4.86
CA ARG A 36 3.05 -11.43 4.87
C ARG A 36 3.60 -11.81 3.52
N ASN A 37 3.87 -10.82 2.68
CA ASN A 37 4.47 -11.07 1.39
C ASN A 37 5.95 -11.32 1.59
N TYR A 38 6.33 -12.59 1.58
CA TYR A 38 7.73 -12.97 1.40
C TYR A 38 7.94 -13.18 -0.09
N ASP A 39 8.92 -12.52 -0.71
CA ASP A 39 9.42 -12.98 -2.02
C ASP A 39 10.18 -14.29 -1.79
N VAL A 40 9.42 -15.37 -1.65
CA VAL A 40 9.93 -16.73 -1.61
C VAL A 40 10.06 -17.19 -3.05
N ILE A 41 11.30 -17.48 -3.50
CA ILE A 41 11.44 -18.41 -4.61
C ILE A 41 10.85 -19.72 -4.10
N ARG A 42 9.70 -20.11 -4.67
CA ARG A 42 9.10 -21.41 -4.39
C ARG A 42 10.11 -22.49 -4.73
N THR A 43 10.73 -23.09 -3.72
CA THR A 43 11.47 -24.32 -3.92
C THR A 43 10.57 -25.53 -3.81
N ASN A 44 10.98 -26.56 -4.54
CA ASN A 44 10.31 -27.83 -4.77
C ASN A 44 9.44 -28.33 -3.60
N PRO A 45 8.30 -28.98 -3.90
CA PRO A 45 7.34 -29.50 -2.93
C PRO A 45 7.86 -30.59 -1.97
N GLU A 46 9.16 -30.90 -2.00
CA GLU A 46 9.81 -31.90 -1.14
C GLU A 46 10.40 -31.31 0.17
N HIS A 47 10.44 -29.98 0.31
CA HIS A 47 10.93 -29.31 1.53
C HIS A 47 9.92 -28.27 2.03
N GLU A 48 8.87 -28.73 2.71
CA GLU A 48 7.98 -27.87 3.50
C GLU A 48 8.77 -27.27 4.67
N GLY A 49 9.31 -26.06 4.50
CA GLY A 49 9.90 -25.28 5.60
C GLY A 49 11.16 -24.48 5.28
N SER A 50 11.72 -24.54 4.08
CA SER A 50 12.89 -23.72 3.72
C SER A 50 12.51 -22.55 2.82
N ILE A 51 12.56 -21.34 3.38
CA ILE A 51 12.46 -20.08 2.64
C ILE A 51 13.85 -19.79 2.05
N LEU A 52 14.00 -19.91 0.72
CA LEU A 52 15.22 -19.52 0.02
C LEU A 52 15.04 -18.11 -0.54
N ILE A 53 15.81 -17.18 0.02
CA ILE A 53 15.87 -15.77 -0.43
C ILE A 53 16.89 -15.69 -1.56
N LYS A 54 16.58 -14.94 -2.63
CA LYS A 54 17.57 -14.67 -3.69
C LYS A 54 18.80 -14.00 -3.08
N PRO A 55 20.02 -14.48 -3.38
CA PRO A 55 21.23 -13.80 -2.92
C PRO A 55 21.27 -12.37 -3.51
N GLY A 56 21.15 -11.36 -2.65
CA GLY A 56 21.05 -9.94 -3.03
C GLY A 56 19.69 -9.31 -2.74
N GLU A 57 18.65 -10.08 -2.43
CA GLU A 57 17.38 -9.57 -1.91
C GLU A 57 17.33 -9.72 -0.38
N SER A 58 16.96 -8.66 0.31
CA SER A 58 16.65 -8.70 1.74
C SER A 58 15.28 -9.36 1.93
N LEU A 59 15.04 -10.03 3.07
CA LEU A 59 13.68 -10.38 3.50
C LEU A 59 12.93 -9.07 3.78
N GLN A 60 12.42 -8.41 2.74
CA GLN A 60 11.56 -7.26 2.92
C GLN A 60 10.25 -7.82 3.48
N ASN A 61 10.04 -7.64 4.79
CA ASN A 61 8.81 -8.03 5.46
C ASN A 61 7.69 -7.07 5.02
N GLU A 62 7.29 -7.16 3.76
CA GLU A 62 6.22 -6.34 3.21
C GLU A 62 4.89 -6.95 3.62
N LEU A 63 4.07 -6.13 4.27
CA LEU A 63 2.71 -6.49 4.62
C LEU A 63 1.84 -6.27 3.39
N ALA A 64 1.38 -7.34 2.74
CA ALA A 64 0.46 -7.24 1.61
C ALA A 64 -0.98 -7.17 2.09
N LEU A 65 -1.65 -6.06 1.78
CA LEU A 65 -3.09 -5.97 1.84
C LEU A 65 -3.68 -6.61 0.59
N THR A 66 -4.42 -7.68 0.79
CA THR A 66 -5.15 -8.38 -0.26
C THR A 66 -6.64 -8.13 -0.11
N VAL A 67 -7.32 -7.94 -1.23
CA VAL A 67 -8.74 -7.60 -1.29
C VAL A 67 -9.45 -8.63 -2.16
N HIS A 68 -10.68 -8.98 -1.78
CA HIS A 68 -11.49 -9.88 -2.58
C HIS A 68 -11.70 -9.29 -3.98
N THR A 69 -11.54 -10.09 -5.03
CA THR A 69 -11.63 -9.66 -6.45
C THR A 69 -12.93 -8.93 -6.76
N ASP A 70 -14.04 -9.42 -6.22
CA ASP A 70 -15.39 -8.83 -6.34
C ASP A 70 -15.49 -7.42 -5.73
N ASP A 71 -14.67 -7.13 -4.72
CA ASP A 71 -14.62 -5.82 -4.05
C ASP A 71 -13.42 -4.98 -4.54
N PHE A 72 -12.60 -5.48 -5.47
CA PHE A 72 -11.31 -4.87 -5.83
C PHE A 72 -11.49 -3.53 -6.55
N ASP A 73 -12.31 -3.48 -7.60
CA ASP A 73 -12.63 -2.25 -8.31
C ASP A 73 -13.34 -1.25 -7.40
N LYS A 74 -14.26 -1.74 -6.56
CA LYS A 74 -14.97 -0.93 -5.57
C LYS A 74 -14.02 -0.32 -4.54
N ALA A 75 -13.07 -1.11 -4.02
CA ALA A 75 -12.07 -0.64 -3.07
C ALA A 75 -11.16 0.43 -3.70
N HIS A 76 -10.82 0.28 -4.98
CA HIS A 76 -10.02 1.27 -5.69
C HIS A 76 -10.76 2.60 -5.86
N ASP A 77 -12.03 2.56 -6.27
CA ASP A 77 -12.86 3.75 -6.46
C ASP A 77 -13.14 4.45 -5.13
N LEU A 78 -13.53 3.70 -4.10
CA LEU A 78 -13.75 4.24 -2.76
C LEU A 78 -12.47 4.84 -2.18
N LEU A 79 -11.33 4.15 -2.32
CA LEU A 79 -10.06 4.67 -1.82
C LEU A 79 -9.70 5.97 -2.52
N GLN A 80 -9.88 6.04 -3.85
CA GLN A 80 -9.62 7.28 -4.57
C GLN A 80 -10.51 8.43 -4.08
N GLN A 81 -11.81 8.17 -3.90
CA GLN A 81 -12.75 9.16 -3.37
C GLN A 81 -12.41 9.59 -1.94
N ASP A 82 -11.91 8.66 -1.12
CA ASP A 82 -11.53 8.94 0.26
C ASP A 82 -10.28 9.81 0.32
N VAL A 83 -9.24 9.41 -0.42
CA VAL A 83 -8.02 10.17 -0.62
C VAL A 83 -8.34 11.59 -1.05
N GLU A 84 -9.20 11.79 -2.06
CA GLU A 84 -9.61 13.10 -2.55
C GLU A 84 -10.34 13.98 -1.50
N LYS A 85 -10.98 13.37 -0.49
CA LYS A 85 -11.61 14.10 0.62
C LYS A 85 -10.61 14.51 1.70
N ILE A 86 -9.46 13.86 1.79
CA ILE A 86 -8.44 14.23 2.74
C ILE A 86 -7.89 15.59 2.31
N THR A 87 -8.14 16.61 3.12
CA THR A 87 -7.64 17.98 2.90
C THR A 87 -6.42 18.30 3.75
N GLU A 88 -6.17 17.48 4.78
CA GLU A 88 -5.16 17.70 5.80
C GLU A 88 -4.24 16.48 5.89
N ILE A 89 -2.94 16.74 5.97
CA ILE A 89 -1.92 15.70 6.09
C ILE A 89 -1.69 15.49 7.59
N PRO A 90 -1.64 14.24 8.09
CA PRO A 90 -1.33 13.99 9.50
C PRO A 90 0.01 14.62 9.88
N ASP A 91 0.08 15.38 10.99
CA ASP A 91 1.29 16.09 11.42
C ASP A 91 2.52 15.20 11.64
N GLU A 92 2.31 13.90 11.86
CA GLU A 92 3.38 12.90 12.05
C GLU A 92 3.68 12.10 10.78
N HIS A 93 3.08 12.46 9.64
CA HIS A 93 3.31 11.76 8.39
C HIS A 93 4.70 12.07 7.84
N TYR A 94 5.46 11.03 7.49
CA TYR A 94 6.84 11.15 7.01
C TYR A 94 6.96 12.05 5.76
N ILE A 95 5.91 12.10 4.93
CA ILE A 95 5.87 12.94 3.72
C ILE A 95 6.02 14.44 4.01
N LEU A 96 5.72 14.88 5.24
CA LEU A 96 5.96 16.25 5.68
C LEU A 96 7.46 16.58 5.74
N GLN A 97 8.32 15.57 5.86
CA GLN A 97 9.78 15.71 5.89
C GLN A 97 10.40 15.85 4.50
N PHE A 98 9.65 15.59 3.43
CA PHE A 98 10.15 15.61 2.06
C PHE A 98 10.23 17.04 1.51
N ASP A 99 11.23 17.30 0.68
CA ASP A 99 11.43 18.57 -0.04
C ASP A 99 10.57 18.63 -1.31
N ASN A 100 10.35 19.83 -1.86
CA ASN A 100 9.48 20.03 -3.03
C ASN A 100 9.88 19.18 -4.25
N ASN A 101 11.17 18.93 -4.45
CA ASN A 101 11.65 18.07 -5.54
C ASN A 101 11.26 16.60 -5.31
N GLU A 102 11.37 16.09 -4.07
CA GLU A 102 10.96 14.73 -3.71
C GLU A 102 9.44 14.57 -3.86
N LEU A 103 8.66 15.58 -3.45
CA LEU A 103 7.21 15.58 -3.66
C LEU A 103 6.84 15.54 -5.15
N GLN A 104 7.57 16.27 -6.00
CA GLN A 104 7.34 16.20 -7.44
C GLN A 104 7.72 14.84 -8.05
N ASP A 105 8.74 14.18 -7.51
CA ASP A 105 9.15 12.84 -7.93
C ASP A 105 8.03 11.82 -7.65
N ILE A 106 7.45 11.85 -6.45
CA ILE A 106 6.30 11.02 -6.06
C ILE A 106 5.12 11.21 -7.02
N ILE A 107 4.84 12.46 -7.40
CA ILE A 107 3.73 12.79 -8.30
C ILE A 107 4.00 12.29 -9.73
N GLN A 108 5.25 12.31 -10.17
CA GLN A 108 5.67 11.83 -11.50
C GLN A 108 5.73 10.31 -11.58
N HIS A 109 5.95 9.64 -10.45
CA HIS A 109 6.11 8.19 -10.33
C HIS A 109 4.99 7.55 -9.48
N PRO A 110 3.69 7.78 -9.78
CA PRO A 110 2.60 7.34 -8.93
C PRO A 110 2.45 5.81 -8.84
N ASP A 111 3.07 5.06 -9.75
CA ASP A 111 3.12 3.60 -9.73
C ASP A 111 4.13 3.06 -8.69
N GLU A 112 5.08 3.87 -8.23
CA GLU A 112 6.11 3.50 -7.24
C GLU A 112 5.72 3.86 -5.80
N TRP A 113 4.62 4.60 -5.63
CA TRP A 113 4.15 5.12 -4.34
C TRP A 113 2.68 4.77 -4.08
N ASN A 114 2.24 4.83 -2.83
CA ASN A 114 0.83 4.60 -2.52
C ASN A 114 -0.02 5.81 -2.92
N LYS A 115 -1.31 5.58 -3.19
CA LYS A 115 -2.23 6.65 -3.60
C LYS A 115 -2.36 7.78 -2.56
N HIS A 116 -2.29 7.43 -1.27
CA HIS A 116 -2.26 8.43 -0.19
C HIS A 116 -1.02 9.31 -0.30
N ASP A 117 0.16 8.72 -0.50
CA ASP A 117 1.42 9.46 -0.60
C ASP A 117 1.40 10.42 -1.80
N VAL A 118 0.94 9.94 -2.96
CA VAL A 118 0.80 10.77 -4.16
C VAL A 118 -0.15 11.94 -3.94
N HIS A 119 -1.25 11.73 -3.22
CA HIS A 119 -2.19 12.80 -2.90
C HIS A 119 -1.65 13.78 -1.86
N PHE A 120 -1.03 13.28 -0.79
CA PHE A 120 -0.38 14.11 0.22
C PHE A 120 0.75 14.94 -0.39
N ALA A 121 1.51 14.39 -1.34
CA ALA A 121 2.51 15.14 -2.07
C ALA A 121 1.90 16.30 -2.85
N LYS A 122 0.78 16.07 -3.55
CA LYS A 122 0.04 17.14 -4.25
C LYS A 122 -0.49 18.20 -3.30
N LEU A 123 -1.08 17.80 -2.17
CA LEU A 123 -1.59 18.71 -1.15
C LEU A 123 -0.48 19.55 -0.55
N LEU A 124 0.61 18.92 -0.11
CA LEU A 124 1.74 19.58 0.56
C LEU A 124 2.45 20.54 -0.38
N LEU A 125 2.69 20.14 -1.63
CA LEU A 125 3.30 21.00 -2.64
C LEU A 125 2.42 22.23 -2.89
N LYS A 126 1.11 22.03 -3.06
CA LYS A 126 0.15 23.13 -3.22
C LYS A 126 0.08 24.05 -2.00
N GLN A 127 0.19 23.52 -0.78
CA GLN A 127 0.23 24.33 0.44
C GLN A 127 1.53 25.16 0.54
N ARG A 128 2.66 24.63 0.05
CA ARG A 128 3.96 25.33 0.07
C ARG A 128 4.11 26.36 -1.05
N GLU A 129 3.43 26.16 -2.17
CA GLU A 129 3.42 27.07 -3.32
C GLU A 129 2.31 28.16 -3.25
N ALA A 130 1.39 28.06 -2.29
CA ALA A 130 0.32 29.02 -2.04
C ALA A 130 0.74 30.16 -1.10
#